data_AF-A0A9P6XMU4-F1
#
_entry.id   AF-A0A9P6XMU4-F1
#
_cell.length_a   1.000
_cell.length_b   1.000
_cell.length_c   1.000
_cell.angle_alpha   90.00
_cell.angle_beta   90.00
_cell.angle_gamma   90.00
#
_symmetry.space_group_name_H-M   'P 1'
#
loop_
_entity.id
_entity.type
_entity.pdbx_description
1 polymer ?
#
loop_
_entity_poly.entity_id
_entity_poly.type
_entity_poly.pdbx_seq_one_letter_code
_entity_poly.pdbx_strand_id
1 'polypeptide(L)'
;MGSGANVNAFFGIATMIISIPTGAKIFNWLFTIYRGRLRITTPVLGTLGFMIVFVIGGMTGVMLAIPGVSFVLHNSLFLIAHFHNTIIGLRLHAE
;
A
#
# COMPACT_ATOMS: atom_id res chain seq x y z
N MET A 1 -15.55 -15.74 -4.31
CA MET A 1 -16.83 -15.96 -3.60
C MET A 1 -17.90 -15.16 -4.32
N GLY A 2 -18.87 -15.81 -4.96
CA GLY A 2 -19.82 -15.19 -5.91
C GLY A 2 -20.92 -14.35 -5.26
N SER A 3 -20.55 -13.39 -4.40
CA SER A 3 -21.48 -12.40 -3.88
C SER A 3 -22.04 -11.54 -5.02
N GLY A 4 -23.24 -10.99 -4.84
CA GLY A 4 -23.91 -10.17 -5.85
C GLY A 4 -23.08 -8.96 -6.29
N ALA A 5 -23.28 -8.51 -7.53
CA ALA A 5 -22.52 -7.41 -8.13
C ALA A 5 -22.50 -6.14 -7.26
N ASN A 6 -23.64 -5.79 -6.64
CA ASN A 6 -23.77 -4.63 -5.76
C ASN A 6 -22.90 -4.75 -4.50
N VAL A 7 -22.79 -5.95 -3.93
CA VAL A 7 -21.99 -6.20 -2.73
C VAL A 7 -20.50 -6.10 -3.06
N ASN A 8 -20.09 -6.69 -4.19
CA ASN A 8 -18.70 -6.60 -4.65
C ASN A 8 -18.31 -5.16 -4.97
N ALA A 9 -19.20 -4.39 -5.62
CA ALA A 9 -18.97 -2.99 -5.91
C ALA A 9 -18.86 -2.15 -4.63
N PHE A 10 -19.74 -2.36 -3.65
CA PHE A 10 -19.70 -1.67 -2.37
C PHE A 10 -18.36 -1.89 -1.65
N PHE A 11 -17.96 -3.15 -1.47
CA PHE A 11 -16.70 -3.46 -0.78
C PHE A 11 -15.47 -3.03 -1.60
N GLY A 12 -15.52 -3.12 -2.92
CA GLY A 12 -14.44 -2.61 -3.77
C GLY A 12 -14.25 -1.11 -3.63
N ILE A 13 -15.34 -0.34 -3.68
CA ILE A 13 -15.31 1.12 -3.49
C ILE A 13 -14.84 1.48 -2.08
N ALA A 14 -15.38 0.82 -1.05
CA ALA A 14 -14.97 1.05 0.34
C ALA A 14 -13.46 0.81 0.53
N THR A 15 -12.93 -0.27 -0.08
CA THR A 15 -11.49 -0.60 0.00
C THR A 15 -10.64 0.44 -0.72
N MET A 16 -11.08 0.94 -1.88
CA MET A 16 -10.38 2.02 -2.59
C MET A 16 -10.34 3.31 -1.77
N ILE A 17 -11.40 3.66 -1.04
CA ILE A 17 -11.44 4.88 -0.21
C ILE A 17 -10.37 4.84 0.90
N ILE A 18 -10.06 3.67 1.47
CA ILE A 18 -9.03 3.52 2.51
C ILE A 18 -7.62 3.90 1.99
N SER A 19 -7.38 3.82 0.68
CA SER A 19 -6.10 4.21 0.09
C SER A 19 -5.83 5.72 0.16
N ILE A 20 -6.88 6.55 0.21
CA ILE A 20 -6.80 8.02 0.23
C ILE A 20 -6.09 8.54 1.50
N PRO A 21 -6.54 8.24 2.74
CA PRO A 21 -5.85 8.72 3.94
C PRO A 21 -4.44 8.16 4.08
N THR A 22 -4.21 6.96 3.55
CA THR A 22 -2.88 6.32 3.54
C THR A 22 -1.92 7.07 2.61
N GLY A 23 -2.36 7.44 1.40
CA GLY A 23 -1.59 8.27 0.49
C GLY A 23 -1.29 9.66 1.07
N ALA A 24 -2.27 10.30 1.70
CA ALA A 24 -2.09 11.60 2.34
C ALA A 24 -0.99 11.58 3.42
N LYS A 25 -0.89 10.50 4.21
CA LYS A 25 0.19 10.32 5.20
C LYS A 25 1.57 10.24 4.55
N ILE A 26 1.71 9.48 3.46
CA ILE A 26 2.99 9.37 2.73
C ILE A 26 3.44 10.74 2.21
N PHE A 27 2.52 11.53 1.65
CA PHE A 27 2.84 12.89 1.20
C PHE A 27 3.23 13.82 2.35
N ASN A 28 2.57 13.72 3.51
CA ASN A 28 2.93 14.51 4.69
C ASN A 28 4.37 14.23 5.14
N TRP A 29 4.77 12.94 5.19
CA TRP A 29 6.15 12.58 5.50
C TRP A 29 7.14 13.08 4.44
N LEU A 30 6.78 12.99 3.16
CA LEU A 30 7.62 13.50 2.06
C LEU A 30 7.87 15.01 2.19
N PHE A 31 6.83 15.80 2.46
CA PHE A 31 6.96 17.24 2.66
C PHE A 31 7.74 17.62 3.92
N THR A 32 7.65 16.79 4.97
CA THR A 32 8.44 16.98 6.20
C THR A 32 9.94 16.83 5.90
N ILE A 33 10.32 15.89 5.02
CA ILE A 33 11.72 15.66 4.64
C ILE A 33 12.23 16.72 3.66
N TYR A 34 11.38 17.21 2.74
CA TYR A 34 11.79 18.10 1.64
C TYR A 34 12.53 19.39 2.09
N ARG A 35 12.15 19.97 3.23
CA ARG A 35 12.84 21.14 3.82
C ARG A 35 13.55 20.83 5.14
N GLY A 36 13.62 19.55 5.53
CA GLY A 36 14.29 19.11 6.75
C GLY A 36 15.80 18.94 6.57
N ARG A 37 16.58 19.19 7.62
CA ARG A 37 17.99 18.76 7.67
C ARG A 37 18.05 17.31 8.15
N LEU A 38 17.99 16.38 7.22
CA LEU A 38 17.94 14.95 7.53
C LEU A 38 19.35 14.40 7.77
N ARG A 39 19.61 13.83 8.95
CA ARG A 39 20.81 13.04 9.21
C ARG A 39 20.54 11.61 8.79
N ILE A 40 21.28 11.11 7.81
CA ILE A 40 21.12 9.74 7.31
C ILE A 40 21.72 8.77 8.34
N THR A 41 20.87 8.28 9.23
CA THR A 41 21.15 7.20 10.18
C THR A 41 20.39 5.93 9.75
N THR A 42 20.76 4.77 10.31
CA THR A 42 20.11 3.48 10.02
C THR A 42 18.57 3.52 10.06
N PRO A 43 17.91 4.07 11.11
CA PRO A 43 16.44 4.11 11.16
C PRO A 43 15.80 5.07 10.12
N VAL A 44 16.55 6.10 9.71
CA VAL A 44 16.10 7.02 8.64
C VAL A 44 16.15 6.31 7.29
N LEU A 45 17.18 5.50 7.03
CA LEU A 45 17.25 4.66 5.82
C LEU A 45 16.10 3.64 5.78
N GLY A 46 15.78 3.01 6.91
CA GLY A 46 14.63 2.11 7.04
C GLY A 46 13.31 2.80 6.69
N THR A 47 13.11 4.02 7.21
CA THR A 47 11.91 4.83 6.91
C THR A 47 11.82 5.23 5.43
N LEU A 48 12.93 5.62 4.80
CA LEU A 48 12.97 5.93 3.37
C LEU A 48 12.69 4.69 2.51
N GLY A 49 13.26 3.54 2.86
CA GLY A 49 13.00 2.25 2.21
C GLY A 49 11.54 1.83 2.34
N PHE A 50 10.97 1.96 3.54
CA PHE A 50 9.55 1.75 3.79
C PHE A 50 8.68 2.60 2.87
N MET A 51 8.92 3.91 2.76
CA MET A 51 8.11 4.80 1.92
C MET A 51 8.05 4.33 0.46
N ILE A 52 9.17 3.84 -0.09
CA ILE A 52 9.23 3.36 -1.48
C ILE A 52 8.49 2.03 -1.64
N VAL A 53 8.85 1.03 -0.84
CA VAL A 53 8.29 -0.33 -0.95
C VAL A 53 6.79 -0.33 -0.64
N PHE A 54 6.37 0.45 0.35
CA PHE A 54 4.97 0.57 0.75
C PHE A 54 4.11 1.26 -0.30
N VAL A 55 4.63 2.24 -1.06
CA VAL A 55 3.88 2.84 -2.17
C VAL A 55 3.66 1.82 -3.29
N ILE A 56 4.66 1.01 -3.63
CA ILE A 56 4.54 -0.06 -4.63
C ILE A 56 3.53 -1.13 -4.16
N GLY A 57 3.63 -1.56 -2.89
CA GLY A 57 2.64 -2.45 -2.27
C GLY A 57 1.23 -1.86 -2.26
N GLY A 58 1.09 -0.58 -1.92
CA GLY A 58 -0.18 0.14 -1.91
C GLY A 58 -0.84 0.22 -3.28
N MET A 59 -0.08 0.53 -4.34
CA MET A 59 -0.60 0.58 -5.71
C MET A 59 -1.16 -0.77 -6.17
N THR A 60 -0.45 -1.87 -5.89
CA THR A 60 -0.95 -3.23 -6.19
C THR A 60 -2.18 -3.60 -5.35
N GLY A 61 -2.29 -3.08 -4.13
CA GLY A 61 -3.47 -3.26 -3.27
C GLY A 61 -4.71 -2.55 -3.78
N VAL A 62 -4.56 -1.32 -4.28
CA VAL A 62 -5.65 -0.58 -4.93
C VAL A 62 -6.16 -1.33 -6.17
N MET A 63 -5.25 -1.93 -6.94
CA MET A 63 -5.63 -2.78 -8.07
C MET A 63 -6.44 -4.02 -7.63
N LEU A 64 -6.07 -4.65 -6.51
CA LEU A 64 -6.82 -5.75 -5.90
C LEU A 64 -8.12 -5.32 -5.21
N ALA A 65 -8.38 -4.02 -5.06
CA ALA A 65 -9.68 -3.53 -4.60
C ALA A 65 -10.75 -3.58 -5.71
N ILE A 66 -10.34 -3.70 -6.99
CA ILE A 66 -11.25 -3.76 -8.14
C ILE A 66 -11.77 -5.19 -8.28
N PRO A 67 -13.07 -5.47 -8.08
CA PRO A 67 -13.58 -6.84 -8.07
C PRO A 67 -13.29 -7.63 -9.36
N GLY A 68 -13.39 -6.97 -10.52
CA GLY A 68 -13.14 -7.60 -11.83
C GLY A 68 -11.69 -8.06 -11.99
N VAL A 69 -10.73 -7.26 -11.51
CA VAL A 69 -9.30 -7.61 -11.55
C VAL A 69 -9.00 -8.69 -10.52
N SER A 70 -9.59 -8.59 -9.34
CA SER A 70 -9.42 -9.56 -8.27
C SER A 70 -9.93 -10.94 -8.61
N PHE A 71 -10.92 -11.11 -9.49
CA PHE A 71 -11.33 -12.44 -9.95
C PHE A 71 -10.23 -13.18 -10.71
N VAL A 72 -9.39 -12.47 -11.46
CA VAL A 72 -8.28 -13.07 -12.22
C VAL A 72 -7.05 -13.27 -11.36
N LEU A 73 -6.77 -12.30 -10.48
CA LEU A 73 -5.56 -12.31 -9.65
C LEU A 73 -5.73 -13.03 -8.31
N HIS A 74 -6.94 -13.49 -8.00
CA HIS A 74 -7.22 -14.23 -6.77
C HIS A 74 -6.34 -15.47 -6.67
N ASN A 75 -5.76 -15.71 -5.48
CA ASN A 75 -4.92 -16.87 -5.19
C ASN A 75 -3.73 -17.06 -6.16
N SER A 76 -3.29 -15.97 -6.80
CA SER A 76 -2.11 -15.97 -7.66
C SER A 76 -0.88 -15.46 -6.93
N LEU A 77 0.30 -15.62 -7.55
CA LEU A 77 1.55 -15.03 -7.05
C LEU A 77 1.46 -13.50 -6.90
N PHE A 78 0.56 -12.83 -7.64
CA PHE A 78 0.35 -11.40 -7.51
C PHE A 78 -0.17 -11.01 -6.12
N LEU A 79 -1.09 -11.79 -5.56
CA LEU A 79 -1.62 -11.57 -4.21
C LEU A 79 -0.53 -11.73 -3.15
N ILE A 80 0.31 -12.76 -3.31
CA ILE A 80 1.44 -13.03 -2.42
C ILE A 80 2.45 -11.87 -2.50
N ALA A 81 2.80 -11.43 -3.70
CA ALA A 81 3.73 -10.32 -3.92
C ALA A 81 3.21 -9.00 -3.32
N HIS A 82 1.91 -8.70 -3.49
CA HIS A 82 1.26 -7.54 -2.88
C HIS A 82 1.41 -7.55 -1.35
N PHE A 83 1.08 -8.68 -0.70
CA PHE A 83 1.18 -8.81 0.75
C PHE A 83 2.63 -8.71 1.25
N HIS A 84 3.56 -9.36 0.57
CA HIS A 84 4.98 -9.32 0.96
C HIS A 84 5.56 -7.92 0.84
N ASN A 85 5.28 -7.19 -0.25
CA ASN A 85 5.71 -5.79 -0.38
C ASN A 85 5.16 -4.93 0.75
N THR A 86 3.89 -5.13 1.14
CA THR A 86 3.27 -4.33 2.20
C THR A 86 3.85 -4.63 3.58
N ILE A 87 4.03 -5.92 3.93
CA ILE A 87 4.51 -6.36 5.25
C ILE A 87 6.01 -6.13 5.40
N ILE A 88 6.82 -6.45 4.38
CA ILE A 88 8.26 -6.22 4.42
C ILE A 88 8.54 -4.72 4.46
N GLY A 89 7.79 -3.92 3.69
CA GLY A 89 7.85 -2.46 3.79
C GLY A 89 7.63 -2.00 5.23
N LEU A 90 6.56 -2.46 5.89
CA LEU A 90 6.28 -2.10 7.28
C LEU A 90 7.42 -2.52 8.23
N ARG A 91 8.04 -3.68 7.99
CA ARG A 91 9.18 -4.16 8.79
C ARG A 91 10.39 -3.22 8.69
N LEU A 92 10.68 -2.67 7.51
CA LEU A 92 11.77 -1.71 7.32
C LEU A 92 11.60 -0.43 8.16
N HIS A 93 10.37 -0.06 8.50
CA HIS A 93 10.11 1.09 9.36
C HIS A 93 10.32 0.81 10.86
N ALA A 94 10.29 -0.46 11.26
CA ALA A 94 10.38 -0.88 12.66
C ALA A 94 11.82 -1.15 13.15
N GLU A 95 12.81 -0.99 12.28
CA GLU A 95 14.25 -1.20 12.53
C GLU A 95 15.03 0.13 12.43
#